data_AF-A0A7R9R1R8-F1
#
_entry.id   AF-A0A7R9R1R8-F1
#
_cell.length_a   1.000
_cell.length_b   1.000
_cell.length_c   1.000
_cell.angle_alpha   90.00
_cell.angle_beta   90.00
_cell.angle_gamma   90.00
#
_symmetry.space_group_name_H-M   'P 1'
#
loop_
_entity.id
_entity.type
_entity.pdbx_description
1 polymer ?
#
loop_
_entity_poly.entity_id
_entity_poly.type
_entity_poly.pdbx_seq_one_letter_code
_entity_poly.pdbx_strand_id
1 'polypeptide(L)'
;MSGRCVRVMATTAATKRSLSERCVSSLPSSVEPFARLMRLDKPSGAWLLMWPSFWSISLATEASHVPSLTTLALFGMGSVVMRGAGCVVNDMWDKDFDRRVERTKSRPLASDQLSTTDAVMLLGGLSGTGLLILTQFDLTSIALGASSLALVTIYPLIKRFSHWPQLVLGMTFNWGALLGWCVVCEGVIDWTAVLPLYVSGICWTLIYDTIYAHQDKADDLMIGLKSTA
;
A
#
# COMPACT_ATOMS: atom_id res chain seq x y z
N MET A 1 -0.71 4.83 -61.28
CA MET A 1 -1.57 5.28 -60.16
C MET A 1 -0.86 4.93 -58.87
N SER A 2 -0.39 5.95 -58.16
CA SER A 2 0.49 5.87 -56.99
C SER A 2 -0.32 5.67 -55.72
N GLY A 3 -0.16 4.52 -55.05
CA GLY A 3 -0.75 4.23 -53.74
C GLY A 3 0.09 4.85 -52.64
N ARG A 4 -0.36 5.97 -52.07
CA ARG A 4 0.27 6.61 -50.91
C ARG A 4 0.11 5.72 -49.67
N CYS A 5 1.24 5.23 -49.18
CA CYS A 5 1.40 4.64 -47.86
C CYS A 5 1.02 5.68 -46.80
N VAL A 6 -0.13 5.48 -46.13
CA VAL A 6 -0.56 6.30 -44.98
C VAL A 6 0.31 5.88 -43.80
N ARG A 7 1.39 6.63 -43.57
CA ARG A 7 2.20 6.55 -42.36
C ARG A 7 1.34 7.09 -41.21
N VAL A 8 0.74 6.20 -40.42
CA VAL A 8 0.08 6.55 -39.15
C VAL A 8 1.17 7.09 -38.23
N MET A 9 1.26 8.42 -38.11
CA MET A 9 2.03 9.07 -37.05
C MET A 9 1.32 8.74 -35.74
N ALA A 10 1.89 7.81 -34.97
CA ALA A 10 1.57 7.67 -33.56
C ALA A 10 2.05 8.95 -32.87
N THR A 11 1.14 9.92 -32.68
CA THR A 11 1.35 11.00 -31.72
C THR A 11 1.38 10.38 -30.33
N THR A 12 2.57 10.10 -29.81
CA THR A 12 2.80 9.88 -28.39
C THR A 12 2.38 11.14 -27.66
N ALA A 13 1.11 11.20 -27.21
CA ALA A 13 0.69 12.20 -26.24
C ALA A 13 1.57 12.00 -25.01
N ALA A 14 2.45 12.95 -24.71
CA ALA A 14 3.29 12.90 -23.53
C ALA A 14 2.37 12.86 -22.30
N THR A 15 2.28 11.69 -21.66
CA THR A 15 1.50 11.51 -20.44
C THR A 15 2.03 12.51 -19.41
N LYS A 16 1.19 13.45 -18.97
CA LYS A 16 1.58 14.43 -17.94
C LYS A 16 1.89 13.65 -16.66
N ARG A 17 3.15 13.68 -16.22
CA ARG A 17 3.57 13.10 -14.93
C ARG A 17 2.77 13.70 -13.79
N SER A 18 2.45 12.89 -12.78
CA SER A 18 1.76 13.36 -11.57
C SER A 18 2.67 14.29 -10.76
N LEU A 19 2.10 15.03 -9.79
CA LEU A 19 2.91 15.88 -8.90
C LEU A 19 3.89 15.04 -8.06
N SER A 20 3.44 13.91 -7.51
CA SER A 20 4.28 13.00 -6.73
C SER A 20 5.42 12.42 -7.55
N GLU A 21 5.16 12.02 -8.80
CA GLU A 21 6.20 11.56 -9.73
C GLU A 21 7.24 12.64 -10.00
N ARG A 22 6.81 13.89 -10.22
CA ARG A 22 7.73 15.02 -10.41
C ARG A 22 8.62 15.23 -9.19
N CYS A 23 8.03 15.26 -8.00
CA CYS A 23 8.76 15.44 -6.75
C CYS A 23 9.80 14.33 -6.55
N VAL A 24 9.42 13.06 -6.71
CA VAL A 24 10.34 11.94 -6.58
C VAL A 24 11.45 11.99 -7.63
N SER A 25 11.13 12.29 -8.89
CA SER A 25 12.13 12.42 -9.96
C SER A 25 13.05 13.64 -9.83
N SER A 26 12.75 14.56 -8.89
CA SER A 26 13.58 15.72 -8.59
C SER A 26 14.53 15.47 -7.41
N LEU A 27 14.45 14.30 -6.76
CA LEU A 27 15.35 13.92 -5.68
C LEU A 27 16.76 13.62 -6.23
N PRO A 28 17.80 13.70 -5.38
CA PRO A 28 19.14 13.25 -5.75
C PRO A 28 19.12 11.78 -6.20
N SER A 29 19.99 11.43 -7.14
CA SER A 29 20.08 10.07 -7.71
C SER A 29 20.38 8.98 -6.67
N SER A 30 20.97 9.34 -5.52
CA SER A 30 21.21 8.43 -4.40
C SER A 30 19.97 8.12 -3.57
N VAL A 31 18.95 9.00 -3.57
CA VAL A 31 17.74 8.89 -2.73
C VAL A 31 16.52 8.48 -3.55
N GLU A 32 16.45 8.92 -4.81
CA GLU A 32 15.32 8.63 -5.70
C GLU A 32 14.96 7.13 -5.77
N PRO A 33 15.91 6.18 -5.89
CA PRO A 33 15.57 4.76 -5.95
C PRO A 33 14.88 4.25 -4.67
N PHE A 34 15.26 4.77 -3.49
CA PHE A 34 14.61 4.42 -2.22
C PHE A 34 13.18 4.96 -2.17
N ALA A 35 12.96 6.21 -2.60
CA ALA A 35 11.63 6.81 -2.66
C ALA A 35 10.70 6.07 -3.65
N ARG A 36 11.23 5.62 -4.80
CA ARG A 36 10.51 4.77 -5.77
C ARG A 36 10.22 3.37 -5.23
N LEU A 37 11.14 2.80 -4.45
CA LEU A 37 10.95 1.50 -3.80
C LEU A 37 9.79 1.57 -2.79
N MET A 38 9.70 2.68 -2.03
CA MET A 38 8.58 2.96 -1.12
C MET A 38 7.27 3.36 -1.83
N ARG A 39 7.27 3.51 -3.17
CA ARG A 39 6.15 3.99 -3.99
C ARG A 39 5.68 5.41 -3.63
N LEU A 40 6.59 6.29 -3.20
CA LEU A 40 6.25 7.70 -2.94
C LEU A 40 5.83 8.45 -4.21
N ASP A 41 6.22 7.96 -5.38
CA ASP A 41 5.75 8.46 -6.68
C ASP A 41 4.28 8.13 -6.95
N LYS A 42 3.75 7.07 -6.31
CA LYS A 42 2.38 6.55 -6.45
C LYS A 42 1.69 6.44 -5.08
N PRO A 43 1.31 7.57 -4.46
CA PRO A 43 0.86 7.63 -3.06
C PRO A 43 -0.52 7.03 -2.81
N SER A 44 -1.26 6.61 -3.84
CA SER A 44 -2.61 6.04 -3.72
C SER A 44 -2.68 4.90 -2.70
N GLY A 45 -1.65 4.04 -2.68
CA GLY A 45 -1.56 2.94 -1.72
C GLY A 45 -1.48 3.39 -0.26
N ALA A 46 -0.82 4.52 0.03
CA ALA A 46 -0.75 5.08 1.37
C ALA A 46 -2.09 5.73 1.76
N TRP A 47 -2.77 6.37 0.81
CA TRP A 47 -4.10 6.93 1.05
C TRP A 47 -5.13 5.84 1.37
N LEU A 48 -5.06 4.68 0.69
CA LEU A 48 -5.94 3.55 0.95
C LEU A 48 -5.77 2.97 2.38
N LEU A 49 -4.58 3.05 2.96
CA LEU A 49 -4.34 2.69 4.37
C LEU A 49 -4.78 3.80 5.36
N MET A 50 -4.62 5.05 4.95
CA MET A 50 -4.91 6.23 5.77
C MET A 50 -6.41 6.43 5.96
N TRP A 51 -7.20 6.36 4.89
CA TRP A 51 -8.63 6.72 4.93
C TRP A 51 -9.47 5.88 5.91
N PRO A 52 -9.34 4.53 5.97
CA PRO A 52 -10.05 3.73 6.97
C PRO A 52 -9.74 4.15 8.40
N SER A 53 -8.48 4.51 8.66
CA SER A 53 -8.05 5.05 9.95
C SER A 53 -8.73 6.37 10.26
N PHE A 54 -8.74 7.30 9.30
CA PHE A 54 -9.30 8.64 9.50
C PHE A 54 -10.81 8.61 9.69
N TRP A 55 -11.53 7.78 8.93
CA TRP A 55 -12.97 7.57 9.13
C TRP A 55 -13.25 7.04 10.52
N SER A 56 -12.51 6.04 10.96
CA SER A 56 -12.69 5.47 12.29
C SER A 56 -12.37 6.45 13.41
N ILE A 57 -11.25 7.17 13.32
CA ILE A 57 -10.87 8.18 14.31
C ILE A 57 -11.97 9.26 14.38
N SER A 58 -12.50 9.67 13.23
CA SER A 58 -13.56 10.69 13.16
C SER A 58 -14.86 10.21 13.77
N LEU A 59 -15.26 8.95 13.53
CA LEU A 59 -16.48 8.37 14.09
C LEU A 59 -16.37 8.08 15.58
N ALA A 60 -15.18 7.71 16.06
CA ALA A 60 -14.92 7.45 17.48
C ALA A 60 -14.76 8.75 18.29
N THR A 61 -14.47 9.88 17.63
CA THR A 61 -14.36 11.18 18.29
C THR A 61 -15.76 11.65 18.73
N GLU A 62 -15.86 12.14 19.97
CA GLU A 62 -17.12 12.70 20.49
C GLU A 62 -17.70 13.78 19.57
N ALA A 63 -19.02 13.81 19.43
CA ALA A 63 -19.71 14.69 18.47
C ALA A 63 -19.44 16.19 18.67
N SER A 64 -19.07 16.62 19.88
CA SER A 64 -18.73 18.01 20.20
C SER A 64 -17.27 18.38 19.91
N HIS A 65 -16.45 17.41 19.51
CA HIS A 65 -15.02 17.57 19.35
C HIS A 65 -14.57 17.28 17.91
N VAL A 66 -13.48 17.91 17.50
CA VAL A 66 -12.79 17.56 16.26
C VAL A 66 -11.73 16.49 16.55
N PRO A 67 -11.44 15.60 15.59
CA PRO A 67 -10.39 14.60 15.77
C PRO A 67 -9.04 15.24 16.11
N SER A 68 -8.31 14.63 17.03
CA SER A 68 -6.96 15.06 17.40
C SER A 68 -6.06 15.11 16.16
N LEU A 69 -5.55 16.31 15.85
CA LEU A 69 -4.63 16.50 14.73
C LEU A 69 -3.34 15.69 14.91
N THR A 70 -2.89 15.50 16.15
CA THR A 70 -1.74 14.66 16.47
C THR A 70 -2.03 13.21 16.10
N THR A 71 -3.18 12.67 16.48
CA THR A 71 -3.57 11.29 16.15
C THR A 71 -3.70 11.11 14.64
N LEU A 72 -4.37 12.04 13.95
CA LEU A 72 -4.47 12.02 12.49
C LEU A 72 -3.07 12.08 11.82
N ALA A 73 -2.17 12.93 12.30
CA ALA A 73 -0.82 13.02 11.78
C ALA A 73 -0.02 11.73 11.99
N LEU A 74 -0.12 11.10 13.17
CA LEU A 74 0.53 9.83 13.47
C LEU A 74 0.02 8.70 12.56
N PHE A 75 -1.29 8.58 12.37
CA PHE A 75 -1.86 7.57 11.46
C PHE A 75 -1.55 7.87 9.99
N GLY A 76 -1.52 9.15 9.59
CA GLY A 76 -1.12 9.56 8.25
C GLY A 76 0.33 9.20 7.94
N MET A 77 1.26 9.55 8.84
CA MET A 77 2.67 9.17 8.72
C MET A 77 2.85 7.65 8.78
N GLY A 78 2.17 6.97 9.71
CA GLY A 78 2.18 5.52 9.83
C GLY A 78 1.71 4.84 8.54
N SER A 79 0.70 5.37 7.88
CA SER A 79 0.20 4.84 6.60
C SER A 79 1.23 4.95 5.48
N VAL A 80 1.96 6.07 5.38
CA VAL A 80 3.05 6.23 4.40
C VAL A 80 4.20 5.27 4.71
N VAL A 81 4.62 5.21 5.97
CA VAL A 81 5.72 4.35 6.44
C VAL A 81 5.41 2.88 6.21
N MET A 82 4.22 2.44 6.59
CA MET A 82 3.83 1.02 6.50
C MET A 82 3.46 0.60 5.08
N ARG A 83 2.93 1.52 4.26
CA ARG A 83 2.84 1.27 2.82
C ARG A 83 4.22 1.07 2.21
N GLY A 84 5.17 1.94 2.56
CA GLY A 84 6.56 1.85 2.10
C GLY A 84 7.17 0.51 2.47
N ALA A 85 7.06 0.11 3.74
CA ALA A 85 7.58 -1.17 4.23
C ALA A 85 6.97 -2.37 3.49
N GLY A 86 5.64 -2.36 3.32
CA GLY A 86 4.94 -3.41 2.56
C GLY A 86 5.41 -3.49 1.11
N CYS A 87 5.67 -2.36 0.45
CA CYS A 87 6.24 -2.33 -0.90
C CYS A 87 7.67 -2.86 -0.95
N VAL A 88 8.51 -2.55 0.04
CA VAL A 88 9.87 -3.09 0.14
C VAL A 88 9.84 -4.62 0.29
N VAL A 89 9.02 -5.15 1.20
CA VAL A 89 8.87 -6.61 1.37
C VAL A 89 8.36 -7.27 0.10
N ASN A 90 7.36 -6.69 -0.55
CA ASN A 90 6.81 -7.23 -1.80
C ASN A 90 7.89 -7.28 -2.90
N ASP A 91 8.60 -6.18 -3.15
CA ASP A 91 9.64 -6.13 -4.18
C ASP A 91 10.85 -7.04 -3.83
N MET A 92 11.15 -7.25 -2.54
CA MET A 92 12.17 -8.22 -2.10
C MET A 92 11.78 -9.66 -2.45
N TRP A 93 10.52 -10.05 -2.23
CA TRP A 93 10.05 -11.42 -2.48
C TRP A 93 9.75 -11.69 -3.95
N ASP A 94 9.38 -10.64 -4.70
CA ASP A 94 9.01 -10.74 -6.11
C ASP A 94 10.16 -10.38 -7.05
N LYS A 95 11.36 -10.04 -6.55
CA LYS A 95 12.51 -9.54 -7.34
C LYS A 95 12.76 -10.28 -8.66
N ASP A 96 12.83 -11.61 -8.62
CA ASP A 96 13.13 -12.42 -9.81
C ASP A 96 11.94 -12.55 -10.77
N PHE A 97 10.72 -12.44 -10.27
CA PHE A 97 9.50 -12.39 -11.09
C PHE A 97 9.38 -11.02 -11.75
N ASP A 98 9.55 -9.95 -10.97
CA ASP A 98 9.44 -8.56 -11.41
C ASP A 98 10.40 -8.26 -12.56
N ARG A 99 11.60 -8.87 -12.56
CA ARG A 99 12.59 -8.78 -13.65
C ARG A 99 12.09 -9.28 -15.02
N ARG A 100 11.13 -10.21 -15.03
CA ARG A 100 10.62 -10.87 -16.24
C ARG A 100 9.35 -10.22 -16.78
N VAL A 101 8.77 -9.27 -16.05
CA VAL A 101 7.49 -8.63 -16.38
C VAL A 101 7.72 -7.19 -16.83
N GLU A 102 7.21 -6.83 -18.01
CA GLU A 102 7.48 -5.53 -18.66
C GLU A 102 7.15 -4.33 -17.77
N ARG A 103 6.05 -4.42 -17.03
CA ARG A 103 5.57 -3.37 -16.12
C ARG A 103 6.47 -3.16 -14.91
N THR A 104 7.12 -4.20 -14.41
CA THR A 104 7.81 -4.22 -13.11
C THR A 104 9.32 -4.35 -13.23
N LYS A 105 9.85 -4.67 -14.41
CA LYS A 105 11.31 -4.81 -14.64
C LYS A 105 12.12 -3.56 -14.30
N SER A 106 11.47 -2.39 -14.31
CA SER A 106 12.08 -1.10 -13.96
C SER A 106 12.06 -0.78 -12.47
N ARG A 107 11.50 -1.64 -11.61
CA ARG A 107 11.52 -1.46 -10.16
C ARG A 107 12.97 -1.44 -9.64
N PRO A 108 13.28 -0.67 -8.58
CA PRO A 108 14.67 -0.50 -8.12
C PRO A 108 15.40 -1.80 -7.79
N LEU A 109 14.74 -2.76 -7.15
CA LEU A 109 15.36 -4.06 -6.82
C LEU A 109 15.43 -5.02 -8.01
N ALA A 110 14.44 -4.98 -8.91
CA ALA A 110 14.41 -5.81 -10.11
C ALA A 110 15.50 -5.38 -11.11
N SER A 111 15.69 -4.07 -11.27
CA SER A 111 16.68 -3.46 -12.17
C SER A 111 18.08 -3.28 -11.54
N ASP A 112 18.31 -3.81 -10.34
CA ASP A 112 19.58 -3.72 -9.60
C ASP A 112 20.09 -2.28 -9.35
N GLN A 113 19.18 -1.31 -9.30
CA GLN A 113 19.49 0.06 -8.84
C GLN A 113 19.76 0.09 -7.32
N LEU A 114 19.16 -0.85 -6.58
CA LEU A 114 19.38 -1.05 -5.15
C LEU A 114 19.73 -2.52 -4.88
N SER A 115 20.62 -2.73 -3.91
CA SER A 115 20.96 -4.07 -3.43
C SER A 115 19.90 -4.61 -2.47
N THR A 116 19.91 -5.93 -2.24
CA THR A 116 19.05 -6.54 -1.20
C THR A 116 19.39 -6.01 0.19
N THR A 117 20.66 -5.69 0.45
CA THR A 117 21.10 -5.09 1.72
C THR A 117 20.47 -3.71 1.93
N ASP A 118 20.43 -2.87 0.89
CA ASP A 118 19.79 -1.55 0.94
C ASP A 118 18.30 -1.68 1.27
N ALA A 119 17.61 -2.64 0.67
CA ALA A 119 16.21 -2.93 0.97
C ALA A 119 15.99 -3.38 2.41
N VAL A 120 16.85 -4.26 2.94
CA VAL A 120 16.76 -4.73 4.34
C VAL A 120 17.00 -3.57 5.31
N MET A 121 17.99 -2.71 5.05
CA MET A 121 18.26 -1.52 5.86
C MET A 121 17.09 -0.54 5.84
N LEU A 122 16.53 -0.27 4.66
CA LEU A 122 15.35 0.58 4.51
C LEU A 122 14.15 -0.03 5.25
N LEU A 123 13.91 -1.33 5.11
CA LEU A 123 12.83 -2.04 5.81
C LEU A 123 13.00 -1.95 7.33
N GLY A 124 14.22 -2.12 7.84
CA GLY A 124 14.54 -1.95 9.26
C GLY A 124 14.24 -0.52 9.74
N GLY A 125 14.64 0.48 8.97
CA GLY A 125 14.32 1.89 9.24
C GLY A 125 12.82 2.17 9.28
N LEU A 126 12.08 1.75 8.25
CA LEU A 126 10.63 1.94 8.16
C LEU A 126 9.89 1.18 9.27
N SER A 127 10.30 -0.06 9.57
CA SER A 127 9.70 -0.84 10.65
C SER A 127 9.98 -0.22 12.01
N GLY A 128 11.21 0.30 12.22
CA GLY A 128 11.57 1.04 13.42
C GLY A 128 10.76 2.32 13.58
N THR A 129 10.59 3.12 12.51
CA THR A 129 9.73 4.31 12.53
C THR A 129 8.27 3.94 12.79
N GLY A 130 7.76 2.87 12.15
CA GLY A 130 6.40 2.37 12.39
C GLY A 130 6.19 1.94 13.84
N LEU A 131 7.19 1.26 14.43
CA LEU A 131 7.17 0.89 15.84
C LEU A 131 7.17 2.11 16.76
N LEU A 132 8.01 3.11 16.50
CA LEU A 132 8.07 4.35 17.28
C LEU A 132 6.71 5.07 17.28
N ILE A 133 6.04 5.13 16.13
CA ILE A 133 4.68 5.68 16.00
C ILE A 133 3.69 4.84 16.81
N LEU A 134 3.74 3.50 16.67
CA LEU A 134 2.81 2.60 17.35
C LEU A 134 2.94 2.68 18.87
N THR A 135 4.16 2.82 19.40
CA THR A 135 4.43 2.94 20.85
C THR A 135 3.99 4.27 21.45
N GLN A 136 3.44 5.21 20.66
CA GLN A 136 2.81 6.43 21.19
C GLN A 136 1.40 6.17 21.76
N PHE A 137 0.85 4.98 21.57
CA PHE A 137 -0.51 4.62 22.00
C PHE A 137 -0.52 3.67 23.20
N ASP A 138 -1.71 3.38 23.72
CA ASP A 138 -1.89 2.44 24.82
C ASP A 138 -1.52 1.00 24.44
N LEU A 139 -1.31 0.15 25.45
CA LEU A 139 -0.84 -1.22 25.24
C LEU A 139 -1.80 -2.08 24.40
N THR A 140 -3.11 -1.85 24.52
CA THR A 140 -4.12 -2.58 23.73
C THR A 140 -4.02 -2.20 22.27
N SER A 141 -3.90 -0.90 21.98
CA SER A 141 -3.66 -0.39 20.63
C SER A 141 -2.33 -0.86 20.05
N ILE A 142 -1.26 -0.92 20.85
CA ILE A 142 0.03 -1.49 20.43
C ILE A 142 -0.13 -2.96 20.03
N ALA A 143 -0.76 -3.77 20.88
CA ALA A 143 -0.97 -5.19 20.61
C ALA A 143 -1.83 -5.40 19.35
N LEU A 144 -2.92 -4.62 19.20
CA LEU A 144 -3.80 -4.66 18.04
C LEU A 144 -3.08 -4.22 16.76
N GLY A 145 -2.29 -3.15 16.81
CA GLY A 145 -1.48 -2.69 15.68
C GLY A 145 -0.42 -3.72 15.28
N ALA A 146 0.30 -4.30 16.25
CA ALA A 146 1.30 -5.34 16.01
C ALA A 146 0.68 -6.61 15.41
N SER A 147 -0.55 -6.98 15.80
CA SER A 147 -1.24 -8.15 15.26
C SER A 147 -1.52 -8.05 13.75
N SER A 148 -1.58 -6.84 13.19
CA SER A 148 -1.72 -6.61 11.74
C SER A 148 -0.56 -7.23 10.92
N LEU A 149 0.62 -7.37 11.52
CA LEU A 149 1.79 -7.96 10.87
C LEU A 149 1.56 -9.41 10.44
N ALA A 150 0.65 -10.12 11.10
CA ALA A 150 0.23 -11.45 10.68
C ALA A 150 -0.41 -11.39 9.28
N LEU A 151 -1.36 -10.47 9.05
CA LEU A 151 -2.00 -10.29 7.75
C LEU A 151 -1.03 -9.78 6.68
N VAL A 152 -0.15 -8.84 7.05
CA VAL A 152 0.91 -8.33 6.15
C VAL A 152 1.81 -9.46 5.67
N THR A 153 2.14 -10.41 6.54
CA THR A 153 2.97 -11.57 6.21
C THR A 153 2.22 -12.63 5.41
N ILE A 154 0.93 -12.84 5.70
CA ILE A 154 0.08 -13.80 4.99
C ILE A 154 -0.23 -13.34 3.56
N TYR A 155 -0.37 -12.02 3.33
CA TYR A 155 -0.80 -11.48 2.04
C TYR A 155 0.07 -11.89 0.84
N PRO A 156 1.41 -11.82 0.86
CA PRO A 156 2.19 -12.27 -0.28
C PRO A 156 2.13 -13.80 -0.47
N LEU A 157 1.94 -14.56 0.60
CA LEU A 157 1.84 -16.02 0.55
C LEU A 157 0.51 -16.46 -0.07
N ILE A 158 -0.60 -15.81 0.28
CA ILE A 158 -1.93 -16.24 -0.15
C ILE A 158 -2.10 -16.18 -1.67
N LYS A 159 -1.38 -15.27 -2.36
CA LYS A 159 -1.35 -15.16 -3.83
C LYS A 159 -0.89 -16.45 -4.53
N ARG A 160 -0.12 -17.29 -3.83
CA ARG A 160 0.43 -18.55 -4.36
C ARG A 160 -0.53 -19.72 -4.16
N PHE A 161 -1.46 -19.63 -3.20
CA PHE A 161 -2.29 -20.75 -2.78
C PHE A 161 -3.79 -20.55 -3.02
N SER A 162 -4.27 -19.31 -3.03
CA SER A 162 -5.70 -18.97 -3.13
C SER A 162 -5.98 -18.02 -4.28
N HIS A 163 -7.21 -18.09 -4.80
CA HIS A 163 -7.76 -17.12 -5.75
C HIS A 163 -8.30 -15.86 -5.08
N TRP A 164 -8.23 -15.75 -3.74
CA TRP A 164 -8.78 -14.62 -2.99
C TRP A 164 -7.73 -13.74 -2.27
N PRO A 165 -6.60 -13.36 -2.90
CA PRO A 165 -5.63 -12.47 -2.25
C PRO A 165 -6.20 -11.10 -1.90
N GLN A 166 -7.22 -10.64 -2.63
CA GLN A 166 -7.88 -9.36 -2.40
C GLN A 166 -8.64 -9.32 -1.07
N LEU A 167 -9.12 -10.47 -0.56
CA LEU A 167 -9.76 -10.52 0.75
C LEU A 167 -8.74 -10.24 1.86
N VAL A 168 -7.57 -10.88 1.79
CA VAL A 168 -6.48 -10.64 2.75
C VAL A 168 -5.96 -9.21 2.62
N LEU A 169 -5.82 -8.71 1.39
CA LEU A 169 -5.46 -7.31 1.16
C LEU A 169 -6.47 -6.35 1.79
N GLY A 170 -7.77 -6.62 1.62
CA GLY A 170 -8.85 -5.85 2.22
C GLY A 170 -8.77 -5.84 3.73
N MET A 171 -8.52 -6.98 4.36
CA MET A 171 -8.33 -7.06 5.80
C MET A 171 -7.12 -6.24 6.26
N THR A 172 -6.00 -6.30 5.53
CA THR A 172 -4.78 -5.56 5.84
C THR A 172 -4.98 -4.05 5.67
N PHE A 173 -5.54 -3.60 4.55
CA PHE A 173 -5.64 -2.16 4.23
C PHE A 173 -6.64 -1.42 5.10
N ASN A 174 -7.67 -2.12 5.57
CA ASN A 174 -8.68 -1.53 6.44
C ASN A 174 -8.37 -1.72 7.92
N TRP A 175 -7.23 -2.33 8.30
CA TRP A 175 -6.89 -2.56 9.71
C TRP A 175 -6.85 -1.27 10.55
N GLY A 176 -6.53 -0.16 9.88
CA GLY A 176 -6.63 1.18 10.44
C GLY A 176 -8.00 1.54 11.02
N ALA A 177 -9.09 0.95 10.52
CA ALA A 177 -10.42 1.14 11.10
C ALA A 177 -10.55 0.50 12.49
N LEU A 178 -9.92 -0.65 12.73
CA LEU A 178 -9.91 -1.27 14.06
C LEU A 178 -9.00 -0.48 15.01
N LEU A 179 -7.79 -0.17 14.54
CA LEU A 179 -6.77 0.50 15.34
C LEU A 179 -7.14 1.95 15.65
N GLY A 180 -7.71 2.68 14.70
CA GLY A 180 -8.13 4.07 14.87
C GLY A 180 -9.18 4.23 15.96
N TRP A 181 -10.19 3.34 15.99
CA TRP A 181 -11.19 3.33 17.06
C TRP A 181 -10.56 3.00 18.41
N CYS A 182 -9.77 1.93 18.45
CA CYS A 182 -9.08 1.47 19.66
C CYS A 182 -8.22 2.57 20.29
N VAL A 183 -7.50 3.34 19.48
CA VAL A 183 -6.67 4.46 19.95
C VAL A 183 -7.50 5.60 20.54
N VAL A 184 -8.61 5.97 19.89
CA VAL A 184 -9.46 7.08 20.35
C VAL A 184 -10.24 6.72 21.61
N CYS A 185 -10.68 5.47 21.73
CA CYS A 185 -11.46 4.96 22.86
C CYS A 185 -10.61 4.20 23.89
N GLU A 186 -9.30 4.48 23.96
CA GLU A 186 -8.38 3.98 24.99
C GLU A 186 -8.42 2.45 25.20
N GLY A 187 -8.38 1.70 24.09
CA GLY A 187 -8.37 0.23 24.10
C GLY A 187 -9.74 -0.43 23.97
N VAL A 188 -10.83 0.34 23.98
CA VAL A 188 -12.20 -0.18 23.82
C VAL A 188 -12.65 -0.09 22.37
N ILE A 189 -13.29 -1.14 21.86
CA ILE A 189 -13.84 -1.18 20.50
C ILE A 189 -15.36 -1.37 20.60
N ASP A 190 -16.11 -0.40 20.06
CA ASP A 190 -17.54 -0.58 19.81
C ASP A 190 -17.74 -1.32 18.49
N TRP A 191 -17.98 -2.63 18.59
CA TRP A 191 -18.19 -3.48 17.42
C TRP A 191 -19.42 -3.10 16.60
N THR A 192 -20.40 -2.40 17.17
CA THR A 192 -21.61 -2.01 16.42
C THR A 192 -21.30 -0.95 15.35
N ALA A 193 -20.33 -0.08 15.60
CA ALA A 193 -19.86 0.91 14.64
C ALA A 193 -18.65 0.43 13.83
N VAL A 194 -17.69 -0.22 14.50
CA VAL A 194 -16.41 -0.60 13.89
C VAL A 194 -16.54 -1.77 12.92
N LEU A 195 -17.36 -2.78 13.23
CA LEU A 195 -17.47 -3.96 12.38
C LEU A 195 -18.07 -3.61 11.00
N PRO A 196 -19.19 -2.85 10.89
CA PRO A 196 -19.69 -2.41 9.60
C PRO A 196 -18.69 -1.54 8.82
N LEU A 197 -17.96 -0.65 9.49
CA LEU A 197 -16.93 0.17 8.86
C LEU A 197 -15.80 -0.69 8.28
N TYR A 198 -15.30 -1.65 9.06
CA TYR A 198 -14.21 -2.53 8.64
C TYR A 198 -14.64 -3.44 7.48
N VAL A 199 -15.82 -4.06 7.59
CA VAL A 199 -16.36 -4.95 6.53
C VAL A 199 -16.65 -4.17 5.25
N SER A 200 -17.25 -2.98 5.35
CA SER A 200 -17.49 -2.14 4.16
C SER A 200 -16.20 -1.74 3.46
N GLY A 201 -15.15 -1.42 4.23
CA GLY A 201 -13.80 -1.19 3.71
C GLY A 201 -13.21 -2.42 3.01
N ILE A 202 -13.38 -3.62 3.58
CA ILE A 202 -12.94 -4.88 2.95
C ILE A 202 -13.70 -5.11 1.63
N CYS A 203 -15.02 -4.95 1.63
CA CYS A 203 -15.84 -5.06 0.43
C CYS A 203 -15.40 -4.06 -0.65
N TRP A 204 -15.10 -2.82 -0.26
CA TRP A 204 -14.57 -1.82 -1.18
C TRP A 204 -13.23 -2.26 -1.79
N THR A 205 -12.31 -2.78 -0.98
CA THR A 205 -11.05 -3.35 -1.47
C THR A 205 -11.25 -4.50 -2.42
N LEU A 206 -12.17 -5.43 -2.13
CA LEU A 206 -12.52 -6.49 -3.06
C LEU A 206 -12.98 -5.94 -4.41
N ILE A 207 -13.80 -4.89 -4.42
CA ILE A 207 -14.32 -4.28 -5.65
C ILE A 207 -13.18 -3.64 -6.46
N TYR A 208 -12.47 -2.66 -5.90
CA TYR A 208 -11.49 -1.92 -6.69
C TYR A 208 -10.27 -2.77 -7.06
N ASP A 209 -9.85 -3.68 -6.18
CA ASP A 209 -8.65 -4.50 -6.43
C ASP A 209 -8.94 -5.65 -7.39
N THR A 210 -10.20 -6.13 -7.47
CA THR A 210 -10.62 -7.04 -8.55
C THR A 210 -10.62 -6.34 -9.90
N ILE A 211 -11.09 -5.09 -9.97
CA ILE A 211 -11.02 -4.29 -11.21
C ILE A 211 -9.56 -4.06 -11.62
N TYR A 212 -8.67 -3.83 -10.65
CA TYR A 212 -7.25 -3.67 -10.89
C TYR A 212 -6.61 -4.98 -11.38
N ALA A 213 -6.86 -6.10 -10.71
CA ALA A 213 -6.36 -7.42 -11.10
C ALA A 213 -6.79 -7.84 -12.51
N HIS A 214 -7.98 -7.42 -12.96
CA HIS A 214 -8.43 -7.71 -14.32
C HIS A 214 -7.53 -7.07 -15.40
N GLN A 215 -6.86 -5.95 -15.09
CA GLN A 215 -5.92 -5.30 -16.01
C GLN A 215 -4.59 -6.05 -16.09
N ASP A 216 -4.19 -6.71 -15.00
CA ASP A 216 -2.94 -7.46 -14.89
C ASP A 216 -3.10 -8.96 -15.30
N LYS A 217 -4.31 -9.39 -15.70
CA LYS A 217 -4.64 -10.80 -15.99
C LYS A 217 -3.71 -11.48 -16.99
N ALA A 218 -3.34 -10.79 -18.07
CA ALA A 218 -2.46 -11.35 -19.09
C ALA A 218 -1.05 -11.61 -18.54
N ASP A 219 -0.54 -10.70 -17.71
CA ASP A 219 0.77 -10.83 -17.07
C ASP A 219 0.74 -11.90 -15.97
N ASP A 220 -0.32 -11.93 -15.15
CA ASP A 220 -0.52 -12.91 -14.06
C ASP A 220 -0.56 -14.36 -14.58
N LEU A 221 -1.20 -14.58 -15.74
CA LEU A 221 -1.23 -15.89 -16.41
C LEU A 221 0.16 -16.35 -16.86
N MET A 222 1.02 -15.44 -17.32
CA MET A 222 2.38 -15.78 -17.74
C MET A 222 3.27 -16.24 -16.57
N ILE A 223 2.96 -15.78 -15.36
CA ILE A 223 3.73 -16.08 -14.14
C ILE A 223 3.02 -17.07 -13.19
N GLY A 224 1.82 -17.54 -13.56
CA GLY A 224 1.06 -18.53 -12.80
C GLY A 224 0.50 -18.02 -11.46
N LEU A 225 0.31 -16.71 -11.30
CA LEU A 225 -0.30 -16.14 -10.10
C LEU A 225 -1.82 -16.32 -10.12
N LYS A 226 -2.41 -16.50 -8.93
CA LYS A 226 -3.85 -16.67 -8.75
C LYS A 226 -4.47 -15.39 -8.19
N SER A 227 -5.55 -14.94 -8.82
CA SER A 227 -6.40 -13.84 -8.36
C SER A 227 -7.87 -14.17 -8.64
N THR A 228 -8.79 -13.31 -8.19
CA THR A 228 -10.24 -13.45 -8.43
C THR A 228 -10.67 -13.15 -9.88
N ALA A 229 -9.77 -12.64 -10.73
CA ALA A 229 -10.08 -12.11 -12.07
C ALA A 229 -9.90 -13.12 -13.23
#